data_AF-A0AB39HNL3-F1
#
_entry.id   AF-A0AB39HNL3-F1
#
_cell.length_a   1.000
_cell.length_b   1.000
_cell.length_c   1.000
_cell.angle_alpha   90.00
_cell.angle_beta   90.00
_cell.angle_gamma   90.00
#
_symmetry.space_group_name_H-M   'P 1'
#
loop_
_entity.id
_entity.type
_entity.pdbx_description
1 polymer ?
#
loop_
_entity_poly.entity_id
_entity_poly.type
_entity_poly.pdbx_seq_one_letter_code
_entity_poly.pdbx_strand_id
1 'polypeptide(L)'
;MNIIKKLILYIVLLGIVVGIVFLGPYRVLDHFNAEDKVLPLFEALQEAGEIADKSAVKKITYKGNHLYEVQTDENYYLTEVVDQGSSRTLMAYEMKTRVTNSHGADPWYKFW
;
A
#
# COMPACT_ATOMS: atom_id res chain seq x y z
N MET A 1 29.37 -15.33 29.73
CA MET A 1 28.00 -14.81 29.48
C MET A 1 27.04 -15.48 30.47
N ASN A 2 26.52 -14.73 31.45
CA ASN A 2 25.74 -15.27 32.57
C ASN A 2 24.46 -15.97 32.09
N ILE A 3 24.06 -17.04 32.78
CA ILE A 3 22.87 -17.86 32.47
C ILE A 3 21.61 -17.00 32.30
N ILE A 4 21.46 -15.95 33.11
CA ILE A 4 20.36 -14.99 33.04
C ILE A 4 20.29 -14.29 31.67
N LYS A 5 21.44 -13.91 31.09
CA LYS A 5 21.49 -13.27 29.77
C LYS A 5 21.04 -14.23 28.66
N LYS A 6 21.37 -15.53 28.78
CA LYS A 6 20.92 -16.56 27.82
C LYS A 6 19.41 -16.79 27.93
N LEU A 7 18.86 -16.78 29.14
CA LEU A 7 17.44 -17.02 29.39
C LEU A 7 16.57 -15.88 28.85
N ILE A 8 17.01 -14.63 29.03
CA ILE A 8 16.37 -13.45 28.41
C ILE A 8 16.41 -13.55 26.88
N LEU A 9 17.56 -13.94 26.31
CA LEU A 9 17.68 -14.10 24.86
C LEU A 9 16.66 -15.12 24.32
N TYR A 10 16.50 -16.28 24.98
CA TYR A 10 15.54 -17.30 24.57
C TYR A 10 14.09 -16.80 24.62
N ILE A 11 13.70 -16.06 25.66
CA ILE A 11 12.35 -15.52 25.78
C ILE A 11 12.06 -14.53 24.64
N VAL A 12 13.02 -13.65 24.32
CA VAL A 12 12.89 -12.70 23.21
C VAL A 12 12.78 -13.43 21.88
N LEU A 13 13.62 -14.44 21.64
CA LEU A 13 13.59 -15.24 20.42
C LEU A 13 12.26 -15.99 20.26
N LEU A 14 11.75 -16.57 21.35
CA LEU A 14 10.47 -17.27 21.36
C LEU A 14 9.32 -16.30 21.10
N GLY A 15 9.36 -15.10 21.66
CA GLY A 15 8.39 -14.03 21.39
C GLY A 15 8.38 -13.60 19.91
N ILE A 16 9.55 -13.48 19.29
CA ILE A 16 9.66 -13.18 17.86
C ILE A 16 9.05 -14.30 17.01
N VAL A 17 9.37 -15.57 17.32
CA VAL A 17 8.81 -16.72 16.58
C VAL A 17 7.29 -16.78 16.71
N VAL A 18 6.75 -16.61 17.92
CA VAL A 18 5.30 -16.58 18.15
C VAL A 18 4.66 -15.42 17.41
N GLY A 19 5.27 -14.23 17.42
CA GLY A 19 4.80 -13.06 16.68
C GLY A 19 4.73 -13.30 15.16
N ILE A 20 5.76 -13.92 14.58
CA ILE A 20 5.80 -14.26 13.15
C ILE A 20 4.72 -15.30 12.81
N VAL A 21 4.53 -16.31 13.66
CA VAL A 21 3.48 -17.34 13.46
C VAL A 21 2.08 -16.73 13.52
N PHE A 22 1.82 -15.83 14.49
CA PHE A 22 0.51 -15.19 14.67
C PHE A 22 0.16 -14.19 13.56
N LEU A 23 1.15 -13.40 13.11
CA LEU A 23 0.95 -12.43 12.03
C LEU A 23 0.91 -13.11 10.64
N GLY A 24 1.40 -14.35 10.55
CA GLY A 24 1.51 -15.11 9.31
C GLY A 24 2.73 -14.64 8.50
N PRO A 25 3.65 -15.55 8.11
CA PRO A 25 4.89 -15.16 7.43
C PRO A 25 4.63 -14.42 6.12
N TYR A 26 3.55 -14.78 5.41
CA TYR A 26 3.17 -14.18 4.14
C TYR A 26 2.82 -12.69 4.25
N ARG A 27 2.10 -12.27 5.31
CA ARG A 27 1.69 -10.86 5.47
C ARG A 27 2.87 -9.94 5.78
N VAL A 28 3.84 -10.46 6.53
CA VAL A 28 5.05 -9.72 6.88
C VAL A 28 5.96 -9.56 5.66
N LEU A 29 6.14 -10.64 4.89
CA LEU A 29 6.93 -10.59 3.64
C LEU A 29 6.31 -9.65 2.60
N ASP A 30 4.98 -9.65 2.45
CA ASP A 30 4.30 -8.75 1.51
C ASP A 30 4.39 -7.28 1.92
N HIS A 31 4.52 -6.99 3.22
CA HIS A 31 4.73 -5.64 3.70
C HIS A 31 6.15 -5.14 3.38
N PHE A 32 7.17 -5.97 3.59
CA PHE A 32 8.56 -5.60 3.29
C PHE A 32 8.87 -5.58 1.79
N ASN A 33 8.25 -6.46 1.01
CA ASN A 33 8.46 -6.54 -0.44
C ASN A 33 7.40 -5.75 -1.23
N ALA A 34 6.63 -4.88 -0.57
CA ALA A 34 5.56 -4.11 -1.21
C ALA A 34 6.11 -3.22 -2.33
N GLU A 35 7.25 -2.58 -2.06
CA GLU A 35 7.91 -1.68 -3.01
C GLU A 35 8.40 -2.44 -4.25
N ASP A 36 9.21 -3.48 -4.06
CA ASP A 36 9.73 -4.32 -5.15
C ASP A 36 8.63 -4.95 -6.03
N LYS A 37 7.46 -5.24 -5.45
CA LYS A 37 6.33 -5.83 -6.19
C LYS A 37 5.52 -4.81 -6.98
N VAL A 38 5.30 -3.62 -6.42
CA VAL A 38 4.35 -2.65 -6.96
C VAL A 38 5.03 -1.57 -7.77
N LEU A 39 6.19 -1.07 -7.33
CA LEU A 39 6.91 0.03 -7.97
C LEU A 39 7.16 -0.21 -9.47
N PRO A 40 7.75 -1.33 -9.92
CA PRO A 40 8.03 -1.53 -11.35
C PRO A 40 6.75 -1.64 -12.18
N LEU A 41 5.67 -2.18 -11.61
CA LEU A 41 4.37 -2.26 -12.30
C LEU A 41 3.71 -0.89 -12.38
N PHE A 42 3.82 -0.09 -11.32
CA PHE A 42 3.25 1.25 -11.25
C PHE A 42 3.96 2.21 -12.21
N GLU A 43 5.29 2.17 -12.26
CA GLU A 43 6.10 2.93 -13.22
C GLU A 43 5.76 2.54 -14.67
N ALA A 44 5.58 1.24 -14.96
CA ALA A 44 5.16 0.79 -16.29
C ALA A 44 3.77 1.36 -16.69
N LEU A 45 2.83 1.47 -15.75
CA LEU A 45 1.53 2.10 -16.00
C LEU A 45 1.66 3.62 -16.24
N GLN A 46 2.58 4.31 -15.54
CA GLN A 46 2.87 5.72 -15.79
C GLN A 46 3.49 5.94 -17.18
N GLU A 47 4.43 5.09 -17.59
CA GLU A 47 5.07 5.14 -18.91
C GLU A 47 4.09 4.84 -20.05
N ALA A 48 3.18 3.88 -19.84
CA ALA A 48 2.09 3.58 -20.76
C ALA A 48 1.03 4.69 -20.86
N GLY A 49 1.05 5.66 -19.92
CA GLY A 49 0.09 6.75 -19.85
C GLY A 49 -1.28 6.34 -19.30
N GLU A 50 -1.37 5.19 -18.64
CA GLU A 50 -2.60 4.72 -17.97
C GLU A 50 -2.84 5.47 -16.65
N ILE A 51 -1.76 5.98 -16.05
CA ILE A 51 -1.81 6.85 -14.87
C ILE A 51 -1.37 8.26 -15.30
N ALA A 52 -2.22 9.25 -15.03
CA ALA A 52 -1.96 10.64 -15.42
C ALA A 52 -0.83 11.29 -14.60
N ASP A 53 -0.63 10.83 -13.37
CA ASP A 53 0.40 11.31 -12.45
C ASP A 53 1.76 10.71 -12.82
N LYS A 54 2.72 11.58 -13.10
CA LYS A 54 4.12 11.23 -13.43
C LYS A 54 5.10 11.61 -12.31
N SER A 55 4.59 12.00 -11.15
CA SER A 55 5.41 12.34 -10.00
C SER A 55 6.04 11.10 -9.37
N ALA A 56 7.10 11.33 -8.60
CA ALA A 56 7.84 10.25 -7.99
C ALA A 56 6.99 9.55 -6.92
N VAL A 57 7.11 8.22 -6.86
CA VAL A 57 6.53 7.44 -5.77
C VAL A 57 7.29 7.75 -4.48
N LYS A 58 6.58 8.24 -3.45
CA LYS A 58 7.15 8.54 -2.14
C LYS A 58 7.08 7.38 -1.18
N LYS A 59 5.99 6.62 -1.24
CA LYS A 59 5.71 5.57 -0.26
C LYS A 59 4.76 4.54 -0.84
N ILE A 60 5.04 3.27 -0.56
CA ILE A 60 4.13 2.15 -0.86
C ILE A 60 3.79 1.46 0.47
N THR A 61 2.50 1.29 0.76
CA THR A 61 2.03 0.68 2.00
C THR A 61 1.13 -0.51 1.70
N TYR A 62 1.50 -1.70 2.15
CA TYR A 62 0.62 -2.87 2.07
C TYR A 62 -0.60 -2.71 2.98
N LYS A 63 -1.80 -2.86 2.43
CA LYS A 63 -3.09 -2.75 3.13
C LYS A 63 -3.77 -4.10 3.40
N GLY A 64 -3.20 -5.20 2.90
CA GLY A 64 -3.79 -6.54 3.01
C GLY A 64 -4.47 -7.00 1.72
N ASN A 65 -4.70 -8.30 1.56
CA ASN A 65 -5.41 -8.89 0.40
C ASN A 65 -4.84 -8.45 -0.96
N HIS A 66 -3.51 -8.37 -1.10
CA HIS A 66 -2.84 -7.90 -2.32
C HIS A 66 -3.18 -6.44 -2.73
N LEU A 67 -3.72 -5.66 -1.79
CA LEU A 67 -3.92 -4.23 -1.93
C LEU A 67 -2.74 -3.45 -1.36
N TYR A 68 -2.31 -2.44 -2.11
CA TYR A 68 -1.20 -1.57 -1.79
C TYR A 68 -1.60 -0.13 -2.04
N GLU A 69 -1.34 0.74 -1.07
CA GLU A 69 -1.51 2.18 -1.21
C GLU A 69 -0.19 2.77 -1.70
N VAL A 70 -0.20 3.34 -2.89
CA VAL A 70 0.93 4.05 -3.50
C VAL A 70 0.68 5.54 -3.33
N GLN A 71 1.57 6.21 -2.62
CA GLN A 71 1.56 7.66 -2.43
C GLN A 71 2.61 8.28 -3.32
N THR A 72 2.19 9.21 -4.17
CA THR A 72 3.07 10.03 -5.02
C THR A 72 3.20 11.44 -4.42
N ASP A 73 3.87 12.35 -5.12
CA ASP A 73 3.92 13.76 -4.69
C ASP A 73 2.56 14.45 -4.80
N GLU A 74 1.77 14.08 -5.80
CA GLU A 74 0.53 14.76 -6.14
C GLU A 74 -0.72 14.02 -5.66
N ASN A 75 -0.71 12.68 -5.69
CA ASN A 75 -1.90 11.86 -5.50
C ASN A 75 -1.67 10.63 -4.61
N TYR A 76 -2.78 9.94 -4.33
CA TYR A 76 -2.77 8.63 -3.69
C TYR A 76 -3.46 7.65 -4.61
N TYR A 77 -2.91 6.46 -4.72
CA TYR A 77 -3.44 5.37 -5.53
C TYR A 77 -3.65 4.16 -4.65
N LEU A 78 -4.83 3.54 -4.77
CA LEU A 78 -5.04 2.20 -4.29
C LEU A 78 -4.76 1.25 -5.45
N THR A 79 -3.84 0.32 -5.24
CA THR A 79 -3.40 -0.61 -6.27
C THR A 79 -3.64 -2.05 -5.82
N GLU A 80 -4.13 -2.89 -6.72
CA GLU A 80 -4.31 -4.32 -6.50
C GLU A 80 -3.38 -5.09 -7.43
N VAL A 81 -2.57 -5.98 -6.85
CA VAL A 81 -1.73 -6.90 -7.63
C VAL A 81 -2.49 -8.21 -7.80
N VAL A 82 -2.92 -8.49 -9.03
CA VAL A 82 -3.60 -9.74 -9.39
C VAL A 82 -2.59 -10.67 -10.05
N ASP A 83 -2.28 -11.77 -9.37
CA ASP A 83 -1.36 -12.81 -9.88
C ASP A 83 -2.16 -13.89 -10.62
N GLN A 84 -2.03 -13.95 -11.95
CA GLN A 84 -2.67 -14.95 -12.82
C GLN A 84 -1.65 -16.00 -13.29
N GLY A 85 -0.92 -16.59 -12.34
CA GLY A 85 0.07 -17.63 -12.61
C GLY A 85 1.35 -17.10 -13.24
N SER A 86 1.40 -17.01 -14.58
CA SER A 86 2.57 -16.50 -15.31
C SER A 86 2.52 -15.00 -15.60
N SER A 87 1.39 -14.34 -15.34
CA SER A 87 1.19 -12.91 -15.58
C SER A 87 0.82 -12.22 -14.28
N ARG A 88 1.46 -11.08 -14.02
CA ARG A 88 1.07 -10.15 -12.95
C ARG A 88 0.46 -8.92 -13.57
N THR A 89 -0.74 -8.57 -13.12
CA THR A 89 -1.43 -7.35 -13.53
C THR A 89 -1.60 -6.45 -12.32
N LEU A 90 -1.37 -5.15 -12.53
CA LEU A 90 -1.62 -4.13 -11.54
C LEU A 90 -2.88 -3.37 -11.94
N MET A 91 -3.87 -3.33 -11.05
CA MET A 91 -5.03 -2.45 -11.19
C MET A 91 -4.81 -1.24 -10.30
N ALA A 92 -4.72 -0.05 -10.87
CA ALA A 92 -4.51 1.19 -10.12
C ALA A 92 -5.77 2.07 -10.11
N TYR A 93 -6.17 2.50 -8.93
CA TYR A 93 -7.32 3.37 -8.70
C TYR A 93 -6.86 4.66 -8.03
N GLU A 94 -7.02 5.80 -8.71
CA GLU A 94 -6.72 7.12 -8.14
C GLU A 94 -7.72 7.45 -7.03
N MET A 95 -7.22 7.65 -5.81
CA MET A 95 -8.02 8.09 -4.67
C MET A 95 -8.18 9.61 -4.70
N LYS A 96 -9.26 10.08 -5.32
CA LYS A 96 -9.63 11.50 -5.29
C LYS A 96 -10.18 11.86 -3.91
N THR A 97 -9.38 12.52 -3.09
CA THR A 97 -9.76 13.00 -1.74
C THR A 97 -10.75 14.18 -1.74
N ARG A 98 -11.24 14.63 -2.91
CA ARG A 98 -12.22 15.70 -2.97
C ARG A 98 -13.64 15.19 -2.71
N VAL A 99 -13.95 14.94 -1.43
CA VAL A 99 -15.33 14.95 -0.97
C VAL A 99 -15.77 16.41 -0.94
N THR A 100 -16.30 16.92 -2.04
CA THR A 100 -17.07 18.16 -1.96
C THR A 100 -18.31 17.83 -1.13
N ASN A 101 -18.27 18.13 0.17
CA ASN A 101 -19.50 18.28 0.94
C ASN A 101 -20.26 19.45 0.32
N SER A 102 -21.08 19.19 -0.70
CA SER A 102 -22.12 20.11 -1.12
C SER A 102 -23.25 20.03 -0.09
N HIS A 103 -22.96 20.45 1.14
CA HIS A 103 -23.98 20.74 2.14
C HIS A 103 -23.91 22.24 2.43
N GLY A 104 -24.71 23.00 1.67
CA GLY A 104 -24.97 24.40 1.96
C GLY A 104 -24.20 25.40 1.10
N ALA A 105 -24.60 25.55 -0.17
CA ALA A 105 -24.64 26.85 -0.84
C ALA A 105 -25.46 26.75 -2.14
N ASP A 106 -26.78 26.53 -2.02
CA ASP A 106 -27.71 26.98 -3.06
C ASP A 106 -28.29 28.33 -2.62
N PRO A 107 -27.66 29.47 -2.95
CA PRO A 107 -28.41 30.69 -3.08
C PRO A 107 -29.11 30.61 -4.44
N TRP A 108 -30.43 30.46 -4.39
CA TRP A 108 -31.35 30.62 -5.50
C TRP A 108 -31.03 31.88 -6.31
N TYR A 109 -30.21 31.74 -7.36
CA TYR A 109 -29.98 32.79 -8.34
C TYR A 109 -30.81 32.51 -9.60
N LYS A 110 -32.02 33.09 -9.55
CA LYS A 110 -32.70 33.84 -10.61
C LYS A 110 -32.29 33.51 -12.06
N PHE A 111 -33.17 32.81 -12.77
CA PHE A 111 -33.35 33.04 -14.20
C PHE A 111 -34.49 34.03 -14.40
N TRP A 112 -34.20 35.09 -15.16
CA TRP A 112 -35.17 35.96 -15.81
C TRP A 112 -35.91 35.20 -16.90
#